data_AF-A0A258LFF6-F1
#
_entry.id   AF-A0A258LFF6-F1
#
_cell.length_a   1.000
_cell.length_b   1.000
_cell.length_c   1.000
_cell.angle_alpha   90.00
_cell.angle_beta   90.00
_cell.angle_gamma   90.00
#
_symmetry.space_group_name_H-M   'P 1'
#
loop_
_entity.id
_entity.type
_entity.pdbx_description
1 polymer ?
#
loop_
_entity_poly.entity_id
_entity_poly.type
_entity_poly.pdbx_seq_one_letter_code
_entity_poly.pdbx_strand_id
1 'polypeptide(L)'
;MSLHLPEVPEIFDTKEIAKPLKRGAWKVMLPLSILLLAFIVLAWHFNWDAKAVTAGVLLFGSISHVFAWIIGIIGLVPIIGPVIVKVLSLSIIWLLNAVGYLVSFIAIKRGYSKDVLTYRGLTVALIVGIIIGYLIGHFV
;
A
#
# COMPACT_ATOMS: atom_id res chain seq x y z
N MET A 1 48.32 36.40 -1.47
CA MET A 1 48.07 34.97 -1.75
C MET A 1 46.70 34.63 -1.19
N SER A 2 45.66 34.74 -2.01
CA SER A 2 44.27 34.47 -1.61
C SER A 2 44.02 32.97 -1.64
N LEU A 3 43.75 32.39 -0.47
CA LEU A 3 43.52 30.97 -0.27
C LEU A 3 42.22 30.57 -1.01
N HIS A 4 42.35 29.92 -2.17
CA HIS A 4 41.23 29.32 -2.90
C HIS A 4 40.85 28.03 -2.16
N LEU A 5 39.83 28.11 -1.31
CA LEU A 5 39.22 26.95 -0.68
C LEU A 5 38.32 26.25 -1.71
N PRO A 6 38.33 24.90 -1.80
CA PRO A 6 37.44 24.17 -2.69
C PRO A 6 35.98 24.38 -2.26
N GLU A 7 35.11 24.67 -3.23
CA GLU A 7 33.66 24.78 -3.02
C GLU A 7 33.14 23.44 -2.50
N VAL A 8 32.66 23.44 -1.25
CA VAL A 8 32.03 22.27 -0.64
C VAL A 8 30.76 21.99 -1.43
N PRO A 9 30.53 20.77 -1.94
CA PRO A 9 29.29 20.45 -2.63
C PRO A 9 28.13 20.71 -1.67
N GLU A 10 27.26 21.66 -2.00
CA GLU A 10 26.07 21.97 -1.22
C GLU A 10 25.13 20.75 -1.23
N ILE A 11 25.24 19.90 -0.20
CA ILE A 11 24.43 18.69 0.00
C ILE A 11 22.93 19.04 0.19
N PHE A 12 22.63 20.31 0.50
CA PHE A 12 21.28 20.83 0.72
C PHE A 12 20.97 21.94 -0.28
N ASP A 13 20.18 21.63 -1.32
CA ASP A 13 19.65 22.63 -2.25
C ASP A 13 18.61 23.49 -1.51
N THR A 14 19.00 24.70 -1.15
CA THR A 14 18.15 25.67 -0.42
C THR A 14 16.85 26.00 -1.15
N LYS A 15 16.74 25.69 -2.46
CA LYS A 15 15.53 25.87 -3.27
C LYS A 15 14.44 24.83 -2.97
N GLU A 16 14.80 23.63 -2.53
CA GLU A 16 13.84 22.59 -2.10
C GLU A 16 13.17 22.98 -0.77
N ILE A 17 13.95 23.57 0.16
CA ILE A 17 13.49 24.02 1.48
C ILE A 17 12.52 25.20 1.35
N ALA A 18 12.72 26.04 0.33
CA ALA A 18 11.91 27.24 0.06
C ALA A 18 10.68 26.99 -0.82
N LYS A 19 10.27 25.74 -1.07
CA LYS A 19 9.09 25.45 -1.88
C LYS A 19 7.83 25.95 -1.16
N PRO A 20 7.13 26.97 -1.69
CA PRO A 20 5.96 27.51 -1.01
C PRO A 20 4.86 26.46 -0.93
N LEU A 21 4.20 26.38 0.24
CA LEU A 21 3.06 25.52 0.51
C LEU A 21 2.08 25.60 -0.67
N LYS A 22 1.74 24.45 -1.29
CA LYS A 22 0.95 24.39 -2.52
C LYS A 22 -0.41 25.09 -2.32
N ARG A 23 -0.50 26.37 -2.70
CA ARG A 23 -1.72 27.19 -2.59
C ARG A 23 -2.83 26.51 -3.39
N GLY A 24 -3.85 25.98 -2.69
CA GLY A 24 -4.98 25.27 -3.30
C GLY A 24 -5.33 23.93 -2.65
N ALA A 25 -4.47 23.37 -1.79
CA ALA A 25 -4.76 22.13 -1.05
C ALA A 25 -6.02 22.24 -0.17
N TRP A 26 -6.36 23.46 0.29
CA TRP A 26 -7.54 23.74 1.10
C TRP A 26 -8.85 23.27 0.45
N LYS A 27 -8.96 23.32 -0.89
CA LYS A 27 -10.16 22.89 -1.62
C LYS A 27 -10.45 21.39 -1.50
N VAL A 28 -9.41 20.58 -1.27
CA VAL A 28 -9.52 19.13 -1.07
C VAL A 28 -9.57 18.79 0.42
N MET A 29 -8.82 19.52 1.25
CA MET A 29 -8.79 19.28 2.70
C MET A 29 -10.11 19.64 3.39
N LEU A 30 -10.79 20.72 2.97
CA LEU A 30 -12.07 21.14 3.56
C LEU A 30 -13.19 20.08 3.40
N PRO A 31 -13.51 19.58 2.20
CA PRO A 31 -14.55 18.55 2.06
C PRO A 31 -14.18 17.25 2.76
N LEU A 32 -12.89 16.89 2.78
CA LEU A 32 -12.42 15.71 3.51
C LEU A 32 -12.61 15.86 5.03
N SER A 33 -12.31 17.04 5.58
CA SER A 33 -12.56 17.33 6.99
C SER A 33 -14.04 17.35 7.34
N ILE A 34 -14.89 17.88 6.46
CA ILE A 34 -16.35 17.87 6.63
C ILE A 34 -16.89 16.43 6.63
N LEU A 35 -16.40 15.58 5.73
CA LEU A 35 -16.77 14.18 5.66
C LEU A 35 -16.40 13.41 6.94
N LEU A 36 -15.20 13.65 7.48
CA LEU A 36 -14.77 13.08 8.77
C LEU A 36 -15.68 13.54 9.92
N LEU A 37 -16.01 14.83 9.97
CA LEU A 37 -16.90 15.40 10.97
C LEU A 37 -18.30 14.80 10.87
N ALA A 38 -18.82 14.62 9.66
CA ALA A 38 -20.08 13.95 9.41
C ALA A 38 -20.07 12.49 9.91
N PHE A 39 -18.96 11.77 9.72
CA PHE A 39 -18.81 10.39 10.20
C PHE A 39 -18.87 10.30 11.74
N ILE A 40 -18.26 11.26 12.43
CA ILE A 40 -18.29 11.36 13.91
C ILE A 40 -19.71 11.67 14.39
N VAL A 41 -20.40 12.61 13.74
CA VAL A 41 -21.79 12.96 14.07
C VAL A 41 -22.73 11.78 13.82
N LEU A 42 -22.51 11.02 12.74
CA LEU A 42 -23.30 9.82 12.43
C LEU A 42 -23.09 8.73 13.49
N ALA A 43 -21.85 8.49 13.91
CA ALA A 43 -21.54 7.54 14.97
C ALA A 43 -22.20 7.92 16.29
N TRP A 44 -22.27 9.22 16.61
CA TRP A 44 -22.98 9.73 17.78
C TRP A 44 -24.50 9.56 17.66
N HIS A 45 -25.08 9.89 16.50
CA HIS A 45 -26.52 9.78 16.28
C HIS A 45 -27.00 8.32 16.33
N PHE A 46 -26.21 7.38 15.82
CA PHE A 46 -26.52 5.95 15.83
C PHE A 46 -26.17 5.23 17.14
N ASN A 47 -25.66 5.92 18.17
CA ASN A 47 -25.20 5.32 19.44
C ASN A 47 -24.26 4.12 19.21
N TRP A 48 -23.34 4.21 18.25
CA TRP A 48 -22.35 3.16 18.07
C TRP A 48 -21.50 3.00 19.33
N ASP A 49 -21.29 1.76 19.75
CA ASP A 49 -20.45 1.45 20.91
C ASP A 49 -19.07 2.07 20.71
N ALA A 50 -18.68 2.99 21.59
CA ALA A 50 -17.43 3.73 21.50
C ALA A 50 -16.22 2.79 21.41
N LYS A 51 -16.32 1.59 22.00
CA LYS A 51 -15.28 0.55 21.90
C LYS A 51 -15.16 0.02 20.47
N ALA A 52 -16.27 -0.23 19.78
CA ALA A 52 -16.28 -0.73 18.41
C ALA A 52 -15.73 0.32 17.43
N VAL A 53 -16.13 1.59 17.59
CA VAL A 53 -15.62 2.70 16.77
C VAL A 53 -14.12 2.88 16.98
N THR A 54 -13.67 2.91 18.24
CA THR A 54 -12.26 3.07 18.58
C THR A 54 -11.43 1.90 18.05
N ALA A 55 -11.91 0.66 18.19
CA ALA A 55 -11.26 -0.52 17.63
C ALA A 55 -11.15 -0.43 16.10
N GLY A 56 -12.22 0.00 15.41
CA GLY A 56 -12.23 0.18 13.97
C GLY A 56 -11.21 1.23 13.51
N VAL A 57 -11.15 2.39 14.19
CA VAL A 57 -10.18 3.46 13.90
C VAL A 57 -8.75 2.99 14.15
N LEU A 58 -8.50 2.31 15.28
CA LEU A 58 -7.19 1.76 15.60
C LEU A 58 -6.74 0.70 14.61
N LEU A 59 -7.64 -0.21 14.20
CA LEU A 59 -7.35 -1.21 13.19
C LEU A 59 -7.01 -0.55 11.85
N PHE A 60 -7.85 0.39 11.39
CA PHE A 60 -7.63 1.06 10.12
C PHE A 60 -6.33 1.89 10.11
N GLY A 61 -6.07 2.63 11.19
CA GLY A 61 -4.83 3.40 11.37
C GLY A 61 -3.59 2.50 11.41
N SER A 62 -3.65 1.39 12.15
CA SER A 62 -2.54 0.43 12.26
C SER A 62 -2.24 -0.22 10.91
N ILE A 63 -3.26 -0.68 10.18
CA ILE A 63 -3.10 -1.26 8.85
C ILE A 63 -2.48 -0.24 7.89
N SER A 64 -2.97 1.00 7.90
CA SER A 64 -2.43 2.08 7.07
C SER A 64 -0.95 2.34 7.35
N HIS A 65 -0.56 2.31 8.63
CA HIS A 65 0.82 2.54 9.05
C HIS A 65 1.75 1.38 8.65
N VAL A 66 1.29 0.13 8.82
CA VAL A 66 2.02 -1.06 8.35
C VAL A 66 2.21 -1.00 6.83
N PHE A 67 1.17 -0.60 6.09
CA PHE A 67 1.24 -0.48 4.64
C PHE A 67 2.23 0.59 4.19
N ALA A 68 2.22 1.76 4.83
CA ALA A 68 3.20 2.82 4.58
C ALA A 68 4.64 2.35 4.87
N TRP A 69 4.83 1.59 5.94
CA TRP A 69 6.14 1.01 6.30
C TRP A 69 6.62 0.00 5.24
N ILE A 70 5.75 -0.91 4.77
CA ILE A 70 6.08 -1.88 3.71
C ILE A 70 6.47 -1.16 2.42
N ILE A 71 5.69 -0.16 2.00
CA ILE A 71 6.00 0.64 0.80
C ILE A 71 7.33 1.38 0.98
N GLY A 72 7.58 1.93 2.17
CA GLY A 72 8.85 2.60 2.50
C GLY A 72 10.06 1.68 2.36
N ILE A 73 9.95 0.43 2.84
CA ILE A 73 10.99 -0.59 2.67
C ILE A 73 11.21 -0.92 1.19
N ILE A 74 10.13 -1.17 0.45
CA ILE A 74 10.22 -1.48 -0.99
C ILE A 74 10.88 -0.33 -1.74
N GLY A 75 10.57 0.91 -1.37
CA GLY A 75 11.15 2.12 -1.96
C GLY A 75 12.67 2.29 -1.74
N LEU A 76 13.26 1.58 -0.76
CA LEU A 76 14.70 1.59 -0.53
C LEU A 76 15.47 0.88 -1.66
N VAL A 77 14.81 0.02 -2.44
CA VAL A 77 15.40 -0.67 -3.58
C VAL A 77 15.38 0.27 -4.81
N PRO A 78 16.52 0.82 -5.26
CA PRO A 78 16.56 1.98 -6.16
C PRO A 78 15.96 1.75 -7.56
N ILE A 79 15.93 0.50 -8.05
CA ILE A 79 15.45 0.18 -9.41
C ILE A 79 14.09 -0.51 -9.36
N ILE A 80 13.98 -1.58 -8.59
CA ILE A 80 12.78 -2.41 -8.52
C ILE A 80 11.70 -1.75 -7.63
N GLY A 81 12.11 -1.04 -6.58
CA GLY A 81 11.23 -0.42 -5.60
C GLY A 81 10.22 0.55 -6.22
N PRO A 82 10.66 1.59 -6.96
CA PRO A 82 9.76 2.52 -7.62
C PRO A 82 8.78 1.85 -8.58
N VAL A 83 9.22 0.81 -9.29
CA VAL A 83 8.36 0.07 -10.23
C VAL A 83 7.27 -0.70 -9.48
N ILE A 84 7.63 -1.42 -8.41
CA ILE A 84 6.65 -2.16 -7.59
C ILE A 84 5.65 -1.21 -6.93
N VAL A 85 6.11 -0.11 -6.33
CA VAL A 85 5.21 0.87 -5.69
C VAL A 85 4.23 1.46 -6.69
N LYS A 86 4.69 1.74 -7.92
CA LYS A 86 3.84 2.25 -8.99
C LYS A 86 2.77 1.25 -9.42
N VAL A 87 3.13 -0.03 -9.55
CA VAL A 87 2.19 -1.11 -9.86
C VAL A 87 1.20 -1.32 -8.71
N LEU A 88 1.67 -1.43 -7.46
CA LEU A 88 0.81 -1.60 -6.29
C LEU A 88 -0.12 -0.41 -6.03
N SER A 89 0.26 0.81 -6.44
CA SER A 89 -0.58 2.00 -6.33
C SER A 89 -1.70 2.04 -7.37
N LEU A 90 -1.66 1.19 -8.42
CA LEU A 90 -2.73 1.10 -9.41
C LEU A 90 -3.93 0.37 -8.82
N SER A 91 -5.00 1.12 -8.53
CA SER A 91 -6.24 0.57 -7.97
C SER A 91 -6.88 -0.51 -8.86
N ILE A 92 -6.67 -0.46 -10.17
CA ILE A 92 -7.22 -1.44 -11.11
C ILE A 92 -6.69 -2.86 -10.87
N ILE A 93 -5.45 -3.01 -10.40
CA ILE A 93 -4.84 -4.32 -10.13
C ILE A 93 -5.53 -4.98 -8.94
N TRP A 94 -5.78 -4.21 -7.88
CA TRP A 94 -6.53 -4.68 -6.72
C TRP A 94 -7.98 -5.01 -7.06
N LEU A 95 -8.63 -4.22 -7.92
CA LEU A 95 -9.98 -4.51 -8.40
C LEU A 95 -10.02 -5.81 -9.21
N LEU A 96 -9.11 -5.98 -10.17
CA LEU A 96 -9.05 -7.20 -10.99
C LEU A 96 -8.78 -8.43 -10.13
N ASN A 97 -7.91 -8.31 -9.14
CA ASN A 97 -7.61 -9.36 -8.17
C ASN A 97 -8.84 -9.71 -7.31
N ALA A 98 -9.56 -8.70 -6.80
CA ALA A 98 -10.80 -8.89 -6.05
C ALA A 98 -11.88 -9.57 -6.90
N VAL A 99 -12.04 -9.17 -8.17
CA VAL A 99 -12.93 -9.83 -9.12
C VAL A 99 -12.51 -11.29 -9.33
N GLY A 100 -11.22 -11.56 -9.50
CA GLY A 100 -10.70 -12.92 -9.63
C GLY A 100 -11.03 -13.80 -8.42
N TYR A 101 -10.99 -13.26 -7.21
CA TYR A 101 -11.43 -13.96 -6.00
C TYR A 101 -12.94 -14.14 -5.94
N LEU A 102 -13.71 -13.12 -6.32
CA LEU A 102 -15.17 -13.17 -6.35
C LEU A 102 -15.68 -14.26 -7.32
N VAL A 103 -15.13 -14.29 -8.53
CA VAL A 103 -15.45 -15.32 -9.54
C VAL A 103 -15.10 -16.71 -9.02
N SER A 104 -13.98 -16.84 -8.31
CA SER A 104 -13.57 -18.12 -7.73
C SER A 104 -14.47 -18.57 -6.59
N PHE A 105 -14.88 -17.64 -5.74
CA PHE A 105 -15.84 -17.91 -4.68
C PHE A 105 -17.19 -18.39 -5.27
N ILE A 106 -17.67 -17.75 -6.32
CA ILE A 106 -18.89 -18.15 -7.03
C ILE A 106 -18.73 -19.53 -7.68
N ALA A 107 -17.61 -19.80 -8.32
CA ALA A 107 -17.32 -21.10 -8.95
C ALA A 107 -17.26 -22.23 -7.91
N ILE A 108 -16.65 -21.99 -6.75
CA ILE A 108 -16.64 -22.92 -5.62
C ILE A 108 -18.07 -23.17 -5.13
N LYS A 109 -18.88 -22.11 -4.96
CA LYS A 109 -20.28 -22.23 -4.54
C LYS A 109 -21.14 -23.00 -5.56
N ARG A 110 -20.76 -22.98 -6.84
CA ARG A 110 -21.43 -23.72 -7.93
C ARG A 110 -20.93 -25.15 -8.14
N GLY A 111 -20.00 -25.63 -7.31
CA GLY A 111 -19.50 -27.02 -7.39
C GLY A 111 -18.22 -27.20 -8.24
N TYR A 112 -17.70 -26.15 -8.87
CA TYR A 112 -16.42 -26.18 -9.60
C TYR A 112 -15.21 -25.98 -8.68
N SER A 113 -15.35 -26.27 -7.40
CA SER A 113 -14.33 -26.06 -6.37
C SER A 113 -13.05 -26.82 -6.68
N LYS A 114 -13.16 -28.04 -7.20
CA LYS A 114 -11.99 -28.86 -7.52
C LYS A 114 -11.19 -28.27 -8.67
N ASP A 115 -11.84 -27.77 -9.72
CA ASP A 115 -11.13 -27.20 -10.86
C ASP A 115 -10.41 -25.91 -10.49
N VAL A 116 -11.12 -24.95 -9.87
CA VAL A 116 -10.54 -23.66 -9.48
C VAL A 116 -9.40 -23.83 -8.47
N LEU A 117 -9.58 -24.73 -7.50
CA LEU A 117 -8.55 -24.99 -6.49
C LEU A 117 -7.38 -25.81 -7.06
N THR A 118 -7.62 -26.71 -8.01
CA THR A 118 -6.55 -27.49 -8.66
C THR A 118 -5.69 -26.58 -9.53
N TYR A 119 -6.27 -25.71 -10.35
CA TYR A 119 -5.47 -24.80 -11.19
C TYR A 119 -4.67 -23.80 -10.35
N ARG A 120 -5.32 -23.14 -9.38
CA ARG A 120 -4.64 -22.17 -8.50
C ARG A 120 -3.62 -22.85 -7.59
N GLY A 121 -3.99 -23.99 -7.02
CA GLY A 121 -3.13 -24.80 -6.17
C GLY A 121 -1.91 -25.31 -6.93
N LEU A 122 -2.06 -25.73 -8.18
CA LEU A 122 -0.96 -26.18 -9.04
C LEU A 122 0.02 -25.04 -9.33
N THR A 123 -0.47 -23.85 -9.71
CA THR A 123 0.40 -22.69 -9.95
C THR A 123 1.17 -22.29 -8.69
N VAL A 124 0.51 -22.26 -7.52
CA VAL A 124 1.16 -21.95 -6.24
C VAL A 124 2.19 -23.01 -5.88
N ALA A 125 1.84 -24.30 -5.99
CA ALA A 125 2.75 -25.41 -5.70
C ALA A 125 3.98 -25.40 -6.61
N LEU A 126 3.81 -25.10 -7.90
CA LEU A 126 4.89 -25.00 -8.87
C LEU A 126 5.82 -23.82 -8.53
N ILE A 127 5.28 -22.63 -8.27
CA ILE A 127 6.09 -21.46 -7.88
C ILE A 127 6.86 -21.73 -6.60
N VAL A 128 6.20 -22.28 -5.58
CA VAL A 128 6.85 -22.61 -4.30
C VAL A 128 7.94 -23.66 -4.49
N GLY A 129 7.68 -24.71 -5.28
CA GLY A 129 8.67 -25.73 -5.61
C GLY A 129 9.90 -25.17 -6.33
N ILE A 130 9.71 -24.27 -7.29
CA ILE A 130 10.82 -23.59 -7.99
C ILE A 130 11.62 -22.72 -7.01
N ILE A 131 10.95 -21.94 -6.15
CA ILE A 131 11.63 -21.09 -5.16
C ILE A 131 12.46 -21.94 -4.20
N ILE A 132 11.88 -23.01 -3.65
CA ILE A 132 12.59 -23.92 -2.73
C ILE A 132 13.77 -24.59 -3.45
N GLY A 133 13.57 -25.09 -4.67
CA GLY A 133 14.62 -25.72 -5.47
C GLY A 133 15.77 -24.76 -5.78
N TYR A 134 15.47 -23.51 -6.14
CA TYR A 134 16.49 -22.47 -6.35
C TYR A 134 17.29 -22.18 -5.09
N LEU A 135 16.62 -22.02 -3.94
CA LEU A 135 17.31 -21.78 -2.68
C LEU A 135 18.26 -22.93 -2.34
N ILE A 136 17.77 -24.18 -2.40
CA ILE A 136 18.61 -25.36 -2.11
C ILE A 136 19.79 -25.45 -3.08
N GLY A 137 19.55 -25.29 -4.38
CA GLY A 137 20.60 -25.35 -5.40
C GLY A 137 21.58 -24.17 -5.37
N HIS A 138 21.23 -23.06 -4.74
CA HIS A 138 22.14 -21.93 -4.54
C HIS A 138 23.05 -22.11 -3.33
N PHE A 139 22.61 -22.88 -2.32
CA PHE A 139 23.36 -23.14 -1.08
C PHE A 139 24.21 -24.42 -1.11
N VAL A 140 24.11 -25.23 -2.17
CA VAL A 140 24.96 -26.41 -2.44
C VAL A 140 26.03 -26.02 -3.46
#